data_AF-A0A1S1P2B9-F1
#
_entry.id   AF-A0A1S1P2B9-F1
#
_cell.length_a   1.000
_cell.length_b   1.000
_cell.length_c   1.000
_cell.angle_alpha   90.00
_cell.angle_beta   90.00
_cell.angle_gamma   90.00
#
_symmetry.space_group_name_H-M   'P 1'
#
loop_
_entity.id
_entity.type
_entity.pdbx_description
1 polymer ?
#
loop_
_entity_poly.entity_id
_entity_poly.type
_entity_poly.pdbx_seq_one_letter_code
_entity_poly.pdbx_strand_id
1 'polypeptide(L)'
;MLLVDADPEAMISRDLRSQAKRGAAEVLRTHSGLGDALVEGPTGVKILPYDDAALRLGTAAYTGAILTAASAFDTVFVDIGLIGTDVAAERLAQDQRFPALLLTASAARSGTARLRRALDALGRDPRVQLVMTDAEAEG
;
A
#
# COMPACT_ATOMS: atom_id res chain seq x y z
N MET A 1 6.03 5.60 -12.71
CA MET A 1 5.20 4.87 -11.72
C MET A 1 5.95 4.73 -10.41
N LEU A 2 5.24 4.85 -9.29
CA LEU A 2 5.69 4.54 -7.94
C LEU A 2 4.88 3.37 -7.37
N LEU A 3 5.55 2.42 -6.73
CA LEU A 3 4.95 1.34 -5.96
C LEU A 3 5.37 1.49 -4.50
N VAL A 4 4.40 1.65 -3.62
CA VAL A 4 4.63 1.77 -2.18
C VAL A 4 4.28 0.44 -1.53
N ASP A 5 5.25 -0.18 -0.88
CA ASP A 5 5.05 -1.39 -0.09
C ASP A 5 4.75 -0.98 1.37
N ALA A 6 3.49 -1.05 1.76
CA ALA A 6 3.01 -0.78 3.11
C ALA A 6 2.48 -2.05 3.80
N ASP A 7 2.60 -3.21 3.16
CA ASP A 7 2.23 -4.51 3.71
C ASP A 7 3.36 -5.03 4.63
N PRO A 8 3.07 -5.37 5.90
CA PRO A 8 4.04 -6.01 6.78
C PRO A 8 4.66 -7.30 6.25
N GLU A 9 4.01 -8.03 5.32
CA GLU A 9 4.62 -9.19 4.66
C GLU A 9 5.79 -8.81 3.75
N ALA A 10 5.81 -7.56 3.25
CA ALA A 10 6.87 -6.96 2.43
C ALA A 10 7.26 -7.80 1.21
N MET A 11 6.29 -8.50 0.62
CA MET A 11 6.51 -9.42 -0.51
C MET A 11 7.10 -8.72 -1.75
N ILE A 12 6.88 -7.40 -1.88
CA ILE A 12 7.37 -6.59 -2.99
C ILE A 12 8.82 -6.13 -2.76
N SER A 13 9.15 -5.73 -1.53
CA SER A 13 10.34 -4.91 -1.29
C SER A 13 11.36 -5.47 -0.29
N ARG A 14 11.15 -6.70 0.21
CA ARG A 14 11.97 -7.34 1.25
C ARG A 14 13.49 -7.19 1.05
N ASP A 15 13.96 -7.38 -0.18
CA ASP A 15 15.40 -7.36 -0.51
C ASP A 15 15.88 -6.00 -1.03
N LEU A 16 14.99 -5.01 -1.15
CA LEU A 16 15.28 -3.71 -1.75
C LEU A 16 15.57 -2.63 -0.71
N ARG A 17 15.13 -2.80 0.54
CA ARG A 17 15.27 -1.78 1.59
C ARG A 17 16.72 -1.35 1.83
N SER A 18 17.68 -2.26 1.73
CA SER A 18 19.11 -1.99 1.93
C SER A 18 19.72 -1.10 0.82
N GLN A 19 19.02 -0.93 -0.30
CA GLN A 19 19.47 -0.13 -1.43
C GLN A 19 19.03 1.34 -1.33
N ALA A 20 18.12 1.64 -0.40
CA ALA A 20 17.68 3.01 -0.14
C ALA A 20 18.81 3.82 0.50
N LYS A 21 18.95 5.09 0.12
CA LYS A 21 19.93 5.98 0.77
C LYS A 21 19.56 6.24 2.22
N ARG A 22 18.25 6.35 2.50
CA ARG A 22 17.68 6.60 3.82
C ARG A 22 16.40 5.78 3.99
N GLY A 23 16.06 5.41 5.22
CA GLY A 23 14.79 4.75 5.51
C GLY A 23 13.61 5.73 5.41
N ALA A 24 12.42 5.24 5.07
CA ALA A 24 11.21 6.07 5.01
C ALA A 24 10.93 6.74 6.37
N ALA A 25 11.15 6.04 7.48
CA ALA A 25 10.96 6.58 8.82
C ALA A 25 11.91 7.76 9.11
N GLU A 26 13.14 7.68 8.63
CA GLU A 26 14.13 8.74 8.79
C GLU A 26 13.72 9.98 7.99
N VAL A 27 13.33 9.76 6.75
CA VAL A 27 12.91 10.81 5.82
C VAL A 27 11.68 11.55 6.34
N LEU A 28 10.71 10.83 6.91
CA LEU A 28 9.53 11.41 7.56
C LEU A 28 9.90 12.26 8.77
N ARG A 29 10.76 11.77 9.67
CA ARG A 29 11.18 12.53 10.86
C ARG A 29 11.88 13.83 10.49
N THR A 30 12.72 13.80 9.46
CA THR A 30 13.42 15.00 8.98
C THR A 30 12.61 15.86 8.04
N HIS A 31 11.34 15.49 7.75
CA HIS A 31 10.47 16.19 6.80
C HIS A 31 11.13 16.40 5.43
N SER A 32 12.03 15.50 5.06
CA SER A 32 12.63 15.45 3.73
C SER A 32 11.67 14.73 2.78
N GLY A 33 11.70 15.05 1.48
CA GLY A 33 10.91 14.32 0.50
C GLY A 33 11.29 12.84 0.43
N LEU A 34 10.35 11.97 0.04
CA LEU A 34 10.55 10.51 -0.01
C LEU A 34 11.64 10.03 -0.99
N GLY A 35 12.18 10.90 -1.84
CA GLY A 35 13.14 10.54 -2.89
C GLY A 35 14.35 9.72 -2.41
N ASP A 36 14.91 10.02 -1.23
CA ASP A 36 16.06 9.27 -0.68
C ASP A 36 15.67 7.89 -0.12
N ALA A 37 14.38 7.66 0.14
CA ALA A 37 13.83 6.38 0.55
C ALA A 37 13.33 5.55 -0.64
N LEU A 38 13.31 6.12 -1.85
CA LEU A 38 12.93 5.39 -3.05
C LEU A 38 14.11 4.59 -3.59
N VAL A 39 13.81 3.38 -4.06
CA VAL A 39 14.75 2.50 -4.74
C VAL A 39 14.27 2.21 -6.15
N GLU A 40 15.19 1.81 -7.01
CA GLU A 40 14.86 1.38 -8.36
C GLU A 40 14.55 -0.12 -8.34
N GLY A 41 13.31 -0.46 -8.70
CA GLY A 41 12.88 -1.82 -8.89
C GLY A 41 13.24 -2.37 -10.26
N PRO A 42 12.98 -3.67 -10.48
CA PRO A 42 13.05 -4.27 -11.81
C PRO A 42 12.19 -3.46 -12.79
N THR A 43 12.64 -3.33 -14.04
CA THR A 43 11.92 -2.61 -15.12
C THR A 43 11.81 -1.08 -14.96
N GLY A 44 12.58 -0.46 -14.05
CA GLY A 44 12.63 1.00 -13.90
C GLY A 44 11.50 1.61 -13.05
N VAL A 45 10.71 0.76 -12.38
CA VAL A 45 9.68 1.19 -11.42
C VAL A 45 10.35 1.76 -10.17
N LYS A 46 9.90 2.91 -9.66
CA LYS A 46 10.35 3.38 -8.34
C LYS A 46 9.55 2.69 -7.25
N ILE A 47 10.23 2.19 -6.23
CA ILE A 47 9.63 1.47 -5.11
C ILE A 47 9.94 2.23 -3.83
N LEU A 48 8.94 2.41 -2.96
CA LEU A 48 9.15 2.77 -1.56
C LEU A 48 9.08 1.48 -0.73
N PRO A 49 10.21 0.96 -0.23
CA PRO A 49 10.23 -0.29 0.52
C PRO A 49 9.48 -0.18 1.86
N TYR A 50 8.99 -1.32 2.33
CA TYR A 50 8.34 -1.43 3.62
C TYR A 50 9.26 -0.97 4.75
N ASP A 51 8.72 -0.11 5.61
CA ASP A 51 9.39 0.41 6.79
C ASP A 51 8.39 0.54 7.94
N ASP A 52 8.30 -0.50 8.77
CA ASP A 52 7.45 -0.53 9.98
C ASP A 52 7.63 0.72 10.86
N ALA A 53 8.88 1.20 10.99
CA ALA A 53 9.16 2.39 11.78
C ALA A 53 8.52 3.65 11.19
N ALA A 54 8.24 3.69 9.88
CA ALA A 54 7.55 4.79 9.22
C ALA A 54 6.05 4.74 9.48
N LEU A 55 5.42 3.56 9.39
CA LEU A 55 4.00 3.38 9.71
C LEU A 55 3.70 3.70 11.17
N ARG A 56 4.62 3.38 12.09
CA ARG A 56 4.52 3.73 13.51
C ARG A 56 4.55 5.24 13.79
N LEU A 57 5.03 6.07 12.86
CA LEU A 57 4.92 7.53 12.98
C LEU A 57 3.51 8.03 12.68
N GLY A 58 2.63 7.17 12.17
CA GLY A 58 1.21 7.43 11.93
C GLY A 58 0.86 7.39 10.45
N THR A 59 -0.26 6.73 10.14
CA THR A 59 -0.77 6.57 8.76
C THR A 59 -1.04 7.90 8.08
N ALA A 60 -1.52 8.92 8.81
CA ALA A 60 -1.79 10.24 8.25
C ALA A 60 -0.52 10.95 7.72
N ALA A 61 0.59 10.85 8.45
CA ALA A 61 1.88 11.39 8.05
C ALA A 61 2.47 10.60 6.87
N TYR A 62 2.36 9.27 6.93
CA TYR A 62 2.79 8.38 5.85
C TYR A 62 2.05 8.70 4.54
N THR A 63 0.72 8.76 4.57
CA THR A 63 -0.09 9.15 3.40
C THR A 63 0.27 10.56 2.90
N GLY A 64 0.49 11.52 3.79
CA GLY A 64 0.91 12.88 3.39
C GLY A 64 2.22 12.89 2.60
N ALA A 65 3.19 12.09 3.02
CA ALA A 65 4.45 11.93 2.32
C ALA A 65 4.28 11.22 0.97
N ILE A 66 3.47 10.15 0.90
CA ILE A 66 3.14 9.47 -0.36
C ILE A 66 2.54 10.45 -1.36
N LEU A 67 1.56 11.26 -0.94
CA LEU A 67 0.90 12.24 -1.82
C LEU A 67 1.84 13.35 -2.29
N THR A 68 2.76 13.78 -1.43
CA THR A 68 3.80 14.74 -1.81
C THR A 68 4.69 14.14 -2.90
N ALA A 69 5.13 12.89 -2.71
CA ALA A 69 5.96 12.18 -3.68
C ALA A 69 5.19 11.87 -4.98
N ALA A 70 3.88 11.61 -4.90
CA ALA A 70 3.02 11.29 -6.03
C ALA A 70 3.03 12.37 -7.12
N SER A 71 3.30 13.63 -6.76
CA SER A 71 3.43 14.73 -7.73
C SER A 71 4.53 14.52 -8.78
N ALA A 72 5.50 13.64 -8.53
CA ALA A 72 6.58 13.30 -9.45
C ALA A 72 6.32 12.04 -10.30
N PHE A 73 5.14 11.42 -10.20
CA PHE A 73 4.82 10.16 -10.86
C PHE A 73 3.44 10.19 -11.52
N ASP A 74 3.31 9.56 -12.69
CA ASP A 74 2.02 9.47 -13.41
C ASP A 74 1.02 8.54 -12.70
N THR A 75 1.52 7.53 -11.98
CA THR A 75 0.70 6.56 -11.26
C THR A 75 1.43 6.11 -10.00
N VAL A 76 0.67 6.02 -8.90
CA VAL A 76 1.13 5.51 -7.61
C VAL A 76 0.22 4.37 -7.17
N PHE A 77 0.80 3.21 -6.89
CA PHE A 77 0.13 2.09 -6.24
C PHE A 77 0.64 1.96 -4.81
N VAL A 78 -0.27 1.69 -3.88
CA VAL A 78 0.06 1.43 -2.47
C VAL A 78 -0.44 0.03 -2.14
N ASP A 79 0.48 -0.89 -1.91
CA ASP A 79 0.18 -2.21 -1.39
C ASP A 79 0.01 -2.11 0.13
N ILE A 80 -1.24 -2.15 0.59
CA ILE A 80 -1.60 -1.89 1.99
C ILE A 80 -1.75 -3.17 2.84
N GLY A 81 -1.63 -4.35 2.23
CA GLY A 81 -1.82 -5.62 2.93
C GLY A 81 -3.29 -5.98 3.24
N LEU A 82 -3.48 -6.81 4.26
CA LEU A 82 -4.77 -7.47 4.54
C LEU A 82 -5.75 -6.62 5.35
N ILE A 83 -6.90 -6.31 4.73
CA ILE A 83 -8.04 -5.64 5.37
C ILE A 83 -8.87 -6.62 6.20
N GLY A 84 -9.32 -6.19 7.39
CA GLY A 84 -10.06 -7.02 8.36
C GLY A 84 -9.15 -7.78 9.33
N THR A 85 -7.84 -7.52 9.29
CA THR A 85 -6.83 -8.11 10.18
C THR A 85 -5.78 -7.11 10.63
N ASP A 86 -5.36 -6.17 9.77
CA ASP A 86 -4.36 -5.17 10.09
C ASP A 86 -4.98 -3.76 10.22
N VAL A 87 -4.84 -3.17 11.41
CA VAL A 87 -5.33 -1.83 11.73
C VAL A 87 -4.60 -0.75 10.94
N ALA A 88 -3.31 -0.92 10.62
CA ALA A 88 -2.57 0.04 9.80
C ALA A 88 -3.09 0.03 8.36
N ALA A 89 -3.31 -1.15 7.78
CA ALA A 89 -3.93 -1.35 6.48
C ALA A 89 -5.32 -0.70 6.40
N GLU A 90 -6.17 -0.95 7.40
CA GLU A 90 -7.51 -0.36 7.50
C GLU A 90 -7.47 1.16 7.59
N ARG A 91 -6.57 1.72 8.40
CA ARG A 91 -6.40 3.17 8.53
C ARG A 91 -5.88 3.82 7.26
N LEU A 92 -4.99 3.16 6.52
CA LEU A 92 -4.55 3.63 5.21
C LEU A 92 -5.69 3.59 4.21
N ALA A 93 -6.47 2.50 4.16
CA ALA A 93 -7.62 2.38 3.28
C ALA A 93 -8.69 3.46 3.56
N GLN A 94 -8.95 3.76 4.83
CA GLN A 94 -9.92 4.78 5.25
C GLN A 94 -9.49 6.22 4.93
N ASP A 95 -8.22 6.45 4.57
CA ASP A 95 -7.72 7.78 4.22
C ASP A 95 -8.34 8.26 2.90
N GLN A 96 -9.23 9.25 3.00
CA GLN A 96 -10.02 9.78 1.89
C GLN A 96 -9.19 10.52 0.82
N ARG A 97 -7.90 10.73 1.07
CA ARG A 97 -6.99 11.31 0.08
C ARG A 97 -6.60 10.32 -1.03
N PHE A 98 -6.76 9.01 -0.79
CA PHE A 98 -6.66 8.02 -1.86
C PHE A 98 -7.96 8.01 -2.68
N PRO A 99 -7.92 8.22 -4.01
CA PRO A 99 -9.14 8.37 -4.80
C PRO A 99 -9.83 7.04 -5.13
N ALA A 100 -9.12 5.92 -5.03
CA ALA A 100 -9.62 4.59 -5.36
C ALA A 100 -9.04 3.54 -4.40
N LEU A 101 -9.82 2.49 -4.14
CA LEU A 101 -9.41 1.33 -3.34
C LEU A 101 -9.72 0.06 -4.12
N LEU A 102 -8.71 -0.76 -4.35
CA LEU A 102 -8.86 -2.07 -5.00
C LEU A 102 -8.80 -3.14 -3.91
N LEU A 103 -9.93 -3.78 -3.62
CA LEU A 103 -10.00 -4.93 -2.73
C LEU A 103 -9.84 -6.19 -3.57
N THR A 104 -8.73 -6.90 -3.43
CA THR A 104 -8.49 -8.15 -4.18
C THR A 104 -8.99 -9.37 -3.40
N ALA A 105 -9.70 -10.27 -4.07
CA ALA A 105 -10.11 -11.55 -3.50
C ALA A 105 -9.91 -12.69 -4.51
N SER A 106 -9.25 -13.77 -4.09
CA SER A 106 -9.09 -14.97 -4.92
C SER A 106 -10.40 -15.75 -5.00
N ALA A 107 -10.91 -16.00 -6.21
CA ALA A 107 -12.10 -16.81 -6.43
C ALA A 107 -11.91 -18.25 -5.94
N ALA A 108 -10.69 -18.79 -6.04
CA ALA A 108 -10.36 -20.14 -5.60
C ALA A 108 -10.06 -20.25 -4.10
N ARG A 109 -9.55 -19.20 -3.46
CA ARG A 109 -9.00 -19.28 -2.08
C ARG A 109 -9.72 -18.42 -1.04
N SER A 110 -10.45 -17.38 -1.45
CA SER A 110 -11.10 -16.47 -0.50
C SER A 110 -12.43 -17.03 -0.02
N GLY A 111 -12.53 -17.24 1.30
CA GLY A 111 -13.81 -17.57 1.94
C GLY A 111 -14.72 -16.35 2.06
N THR A 112 -16.03 -16.54 1.86
CA THR A 112 -17.05 -15.48 1.94
C THR A 112 -17.05 -14.73 3.27
N ALA A 113 -16.77 -15.42 4.39
CA ALA A 113 -16.68 -14.79 5.71
C ALA A 113 -15.50 -13.80 5.83
N ARG A 114 -14.36 -14.08 5.17
CA ARG A 114 -13.20 -13.17 5.16
C ARG A 114 -13.51 -11.94 4.31
N LEU A 115 -14.09 -12.15 3.13
CA LEU A 115 -14.52 -11.05 2.26
C LEU A 115 -15.52 -10.13 2.98
N ARG A 116 -16.51 -10.72 3.67
CA ARG A 116 -17.47 -9.96 4.47
C ARG A 116 -16.79 -9.14 5.57
N ARG A 117 -15.86 -9.73 6.32
CA ARG A 117 -15.09 -9.00 7.34
C ARG A 117 -14.34 -7.80 6.77
N ALA A 118 -13.69 -7.99 5.61
CA ALA A 118 -12.96 -6.92 4.94
C ALA A 118 -13.89 -5.79 4.48
N LEU A 119 -15.03 -6.14 3.87
CA LEU A 119 -16.04 -5.16 3.45
C LEU A 119 -16.66 -4.44 4.65
N ASP A 120 -16.93 -5.13 5.76
CA ASP A 120 -17.45 -4.52 6.99
C ASP A 120 -16.43 -3.54 7.60
N ALA A 121 -15.13 -3.84 7.54
CA ALA A 121 -14.06 -2.95 8.01
C ALA A 121 -13.90 -1.67 7.16
N LEU A 122 -14.17 -1.77 5.86
CA LEU A 122 -14.18 -0.61 4.94
C LEU A 122 -15.49 0.17 5.01
N GLY A 123 -16.58 -0.48 5.41
CA GLY A 123 -17.91 0.09 5.42
C GLY A 123 -18.45 0.37 4.02
N ARG A 124 -19.38 1.33 3.92
CA ARG A 124 -19.98 1.76 2.64
C ARG A 124 -19.13 2.83 1.98
N ASP A 125 -17.93 2.47 1.56
CA ASP A 125 -17.02 3.40 0.88
C ASP A 125 -17.17 3.28 -0.66
N PRO A 126 -17.59 4.35 -1.36
CA PRO A 126 -17.82 4.32 -2.80
C PRO A 126 -16.54 4.14 -3.63
N ARG A 127 -15.35 4.30 -3.02
CA ARG A 127 -14.06 4.12 -3.70
C ARG A 127 -13.67 2.66 -3.86
N VAL A 128 -14.32 1.76 -3.11
CA VAL A 128 -13.98 0.33 -3.08
C VAL A 128 -14.47 -0.36 -4.34
N GLN A 129 -13.53 -0.94 -5.09
CA GLN A 129 -13.77 -1.82 -6.21
C GLN A 129 -13.27 -3.22 -5.85
N LEU A 130 -14.15 -4.23 -5.96
CA LEU A 130 -13.78 -5.62 -5.74
C LEU A 130 -13.15 -6.18 -7.02
N VAL A 131 -11.92 -6.67 -6.90
CA VAL A 131 -11.20 -7.34 -7.98
C VAL A 131 -11.11 -8.82 -7.63
N MET A 132 -11.80 -9.66 -8.40
CA MET A 132 -11.68 -11.10 -8.27
C MET A 132 -10.43 -11.57 -9.03
N THR A 133 -9.55 -12.30 -8.34
CA THR A 133 -8.36 -12.93 -8.91
C THR A 133 -8.57 -14.44 -8.99
N ASP A 134 -7.72 -15.15 -9.74
CA ASP A 134 -7.81 -16.62 -9.91
C ASP A 134 -9.20 -17.10 -10.40
N ALA A 135 -9.93 -16.25 -11.13
CA ALA A 135 -11.18 -16.65 -11.76
C ALA A 135 -10.88 -17.51 -12.99
N GLU A 136 -11.41 -18.73 -13.02
CA GLU A 136 -11.36 -19.55 -14.24
C GLU A 136 -12.29 -18.92 -15.29
N ALA A 137 -11.79 -18.79 -16.52
CA ALA A 137 -12.65 -18.42 -17.63
C ALA A 137 -13.64 -19.57 -17.87
N GLU A 138 -14.93 -19.25 -17.98
CA GLU A 138 -15.93 -20.23 -18.42
C GLU A 138 -15.50 -20.77 -19.79
N GLY A 139 -15.23 -22.08 -19.86
CA GLY A 139 -14.88 -22.80 -21.08
C GLY A 139 -16.08 -23.38 -21.80
#